data_AF-G7WM54-F1
#
_entry.id   AF-G7WM54-F1
#
_cell.length_a   1.000
_cell.length_b   1.000
_cell.length_c   1.000
_cell.angle_alpha   90.00
_cell.angle_beta   90.00
_cell.angle_gamma   90.00
#
_symmetry.space_group_name_H-M   'P 1'
#
loop_
_entity.id
_entity.type
_entity.pdbx_description
1 polymer ?
#
loop_
_entity_poly.entity_id
_entity_poly.type
_entity_poly.pdbx_seq_one_letter_code
_entity_poly.pdbx_strand_id
1 'polypeptide(L)'
;MRITTKFAMIMMLTLAAAIASAAPDEANGTVIAVIAGDVLEVAIDGGDPRTGSGVVTVRVADVALPPNGSEGWEVARTFAESLLKNRTVSLDIDDRTEGGRDPQGRLLAVVYLSDPAGGLNLSHPLNRLLVEAGLAEVCDLEADEFDPRGWWQSGEADAAGGGVRVVINEVEANPPGSDEGGEWVELYNDGFEEAAIGGWTLTAAGGSVVGISPGTVLVGGGFLLVKADGYWLRNDDELVTLRDGAGMEVDRTPALDDGEDDNNSWSRYPDGGEEWAFVQASPAGPVPAVEPSEVTTSDQKEEEKNWLLGSGGCDPYGLWEISEFLQ
;
A
#
# COMPACT_ATOMS: atom_id res chain seq x y z
N MET A 1 9.78 74.77 -23.01
CA MET A 1 8.59 74.38 -22.23
C MET A 1 7.93 73.23 -22.96
N ARG A 2 7.77 72.00 -22.45
CA ARG A 2 7.82 71.47 -21.09
C ARG A 2 8.37 70.04 -21.15
N ILE A 3 9.14 69.69 -20.12
CA ILE A 3 9.61 68.34 -19.80
C ILE A 3 8.43 67.60 -19.17
N THR A 4 8.14 66.37 -19.59
CA THR A 4 7.27 65.46 -18.85
C THR A 4 7.90 64.08 -18.79
N THR A 5 8.50 63.82 -17.63
CA THR A 5 8.92 62.54 -17.08
C THR A 5 7.73 61.58 -17.03
N LYS A 6 7.88 60.35 -17.53
CA LYS A 6 6.96 59.26 -17.20
C LYS A 6 7.69 58.21 -16.37
N PHE A 7 7.13 58.03 -15.18
CA PHE A 7 7.50 57.11 -14.12
C PHE A 7 7.53 55.66 -14.61
N ALA A 8 8.57 54.93 -14.19
CA ALA A 8 8.61 53.49 -14.21
C ALA A 8 7.60 52.94 -13.19
N MET A 9 6.71 52.07 -13.64
CA MET A 9 5.78 51.33 -12.78
C MET A 9 6.45 50.00 -12.43
N ILE A 10 6.92 49.90 -11.19
CA ILE A 10 7.43 48.67 -10.59
C ILE A 10 6.22 47.73 -10.42
N MET A 11 6.19 46.66 -11.20
CA MET A 11 5.23 45.57 -11.02
C MET A 11 5.71 44.73 -9.84
N MET A 12 5.07 44.96 -8.70
CA MET A 12 5.27 44.23 -7.45
C MET A 12 4.82 42.79 -7.69
N LEU A 13 5.79 41.87 -7.77
CA LEU A 13 5.55 40.43 -7.80
C LEU A 13 5.09 40.03 -6.40
N THR A 14 3.79 40.04 -6.15
CA THR A 14 3.23 39.41 -4.94
C THR A 14 3.30 37.91 -5.13
N LEU A 15 4.28 37.30 -4.49
CA LEU A 15 4.43 35.86 -4.32
C LEU A 15 3.15 35.32 -3.69
N ALA A 16 2.33 34.63 -4.47
CA ALA A 16 1.28 33.79 -3.94
C ALA A 16 1.98 32.56 -3.34
N ALA A 17 2.28 32.62 -2.04
CA ALA A 17 2.49 31.43 -1.23
C ALA A 17 1.13 30.74 -1.11
N ALA A 18 0.78 29.95 -2.13
CA ALA A 18 -0.30 28.99 -2.04
C ALA A 18 0.28 27.75 -1.34
N ILE A 19 0.01 27.69 -0.03
CA ILE A 19 -0.12 26.50 0.81
C ILE A 19 -0.21 25.20 -0.01
N ALA A 20 0.88 24.45 -0.02
CA ALA A 20 0.91 23.00 -0.21
C ALA A 20 1.50 22.47 1.09
N SER A 21 0.71 21.76 1.90
CA SER A 21 1.04 21.31 3.26
C SER A 21 0.82 19.80 3.39
N ALA A 22 1.04 19.07 2.29
CA ALA A 22 0.95 17.61 2.19
C ALA A 22 1.40 17.23 0.77
N ALA A 23 2.57 17.74 0.37
CA ALA A 23 3.12 17.43 -0.94
C ALA A 23 4.27 16.43 -0.72
N PRO A 24 4.24 15.26 -1.39
CA PRO A 24 5.25 14.21 -1.26
C PRO A 24 6.58 14.58 -1.94
N ASP A 25 7.04 15.81 -1.76
CA ASP A 25 8.23 16.40 -2.39
C ASP A 25 9.21 17.06 -1.41
N GLU A 26 9.08 16.80 -0.11
CA GLU A 26 9.93 17.42 0.89
C GLU A 26 11.35 16.84 0.86
N ALA A 27 11.53 15.52 0.89
CA ALA A 27 12.85 14.93 0.78
C ALA A 27 12.87 13.62 0.00
N ASN A 28 13.94 13.42 -0.79
CA ASN A 28 14.16 12.19 -1.53
C ASN A 28 15.45 11.53 -1.06
N GLY A 29 15.45 10.20 -1.02
CA GLY A 29 16.64 9.45 -0.69
C GLY A 29 16.53 7.96 -0.99
N THR A 30 17.63 7.27 -0.77
CA THR A 30 17.71 5.82 -0.95
C THR A 30 17.71 5.13 0.41
N VAL A 31 16.84 4.14 0.60
CA VAL A 31 16.81 3.37 1.84
C VAL A 31 18.01 2.44 1.89
N ILE A 32 18.88 2.65 2.88
CA ILE A 32 20.11 1.87 3.05
C ILE A 32 19.96 0.75 4.09
N ALA A 33 19.04 0.92 5.05
CA ALA A 33 18.73 -0.09 6.05
C ALA A 33 17.30 0.07 6.59
N VAL A 34 16.73 -1.04 7.03
CA VAL A 34 15.45 -1.10 7.75
C VAL A 34 15.73 -1.63 9.15
N ILE A 35 15.59 -0.76 10.16
CA ILE A 35 15.88 -1.08 11.57
C ILE A 35 14.68 -1.79 12.19
N ALA A 36 13.47 -1.36 11.83
CA ALA A 36 12.19 -1.98 12.15
C ALA A 36 11.21 -1.71 10.99
N GLY A 37 10.07 -2.39 10.93
CA GLY A 37 9.08 -2.16 9.87
C GLY A 37 8.65 -0.69 9.72
N ASP A 38 8.69 0.06 10.82
CA ASP A 38 8.34 1.48 10.92
C ASP A 38 9.57 2.39 11.16
N VAL A 39 10.81 1.89 11.10
CA VAL A 39 12.04 2.67 11.29
C VAL A 39 13.07 2.38 10.20
N LEU A 40 13.42 3.39 9.43
CA LEU A 40 14.28 3.31 8.25
C LEU A 40 15.54 4.16 8.42
N GLU A 41 16.65 3.75 7.80
CA GLU A 41 17.79 4.62 7.53
C GLU A 41 17.80 5.00 6.04
N VAL A 42 17.72 6.29 5.78
CA VAL A 42 17.63 6.84 4.43
C VAL A 42 18.85 7.71 4.17
N ALA A 43 19.58 7.40 3.11
CA ALA A 43 20.62 8.26 2.57
C ALA A 43 19.95 9.34 1.70
N ILE A 44 19.98 10.58 2.17
CA ILE A 44 19.25 11.68 1.54
C ILE A 44 20.05 12.23 0.35
N ASP A 45 19.40 12.23 -0.81
CA ASP A 45 19.97 12.71 -2.07
C ASP A 45 19.70 14.21 -2.27
N GLY A 46 18.63 14.74 -1.65
CA GLY A 46 18.33 16.17 -1.60
C GLY A 46 16.84 16.44 -1.35
N GLY A 47 16.53 17.70 -0.98
CA GLY A 47 15.19 18.14 -0.64
C GLY A 47 15.22 19.13 0.52
N ASP A 48 14.61 18.73 1.63
CA ASP A 48 14.35 19.56 2.81
C ASP A 48 15.64 19.95 3.58
N PRO A 49 15.83 21.22 3.98
CA PRO A 49 16.96 21.63 4.80
C PRO A 49 17.10 20.89 6.15
N ARG A 50 16.00 20.38 6.73
CA ARG A 50 15.91 19.66 8.03
C ARG A 50 16.59 18.29 7.98
N THR A 51 16.71 17.69 6.81
CA THR A 51 17.36 16.38 6.64
C THR A 51 18.88 16.52 6.54
N GLY A 52 19.36 17.67 6.05
CA GLY A 52 20.77 17.88 5.71
C GLY A 52 21.25 16.97 4.57
N SER A 53 22.57 16.89 4.39
CA SER A 53 23.22 15.97 3.45
C SER A 53 23.84 14.80 4.23
N GLY A 54 23.22 13.63 4.21
CA GLY A 54 23.72 12.46 4.95
C GLY A 54 22.69 11.35 5.13
N VAL A 55 22.96 10.48 6.09
CA VAL A 55 22.02 9.42 6.51
C VAL A 55 21.14 9.96 7.63
N VAL A 56 19.84 9.80 7.49
CA VAL A 56 18.85 10.15 8.51
C VAL A 56 18.04 8.92 8.91
N THR A 57 17.65 8.86 10.17
CA THR A 57 16.71 7.86 10.67
C THR A 57 15.30 8.41 10.56
N VAL A 58 14.43 7.70 9.85
CA VAL A 58 13.03 8.03 9.61
C VAL A 58 12.15 7.06 10.39
N ARG A 59 11.16 7.60 11.09
CA ARG A 59 10.05 6.90 11.74
C ARG A 59 8.82 7.10 10.87
N VAL A 60 8.18 6.00 10.50
CA VAL A 60 6.92 6.02 9.75
C VAL A 60 5.83 6.59 10.65
N ALA A 61 5.14 7.62 10.16
CA ALA A 61 4.10 8.32 10.91
C ALA A 61 2.84 7.46 11.13
N ASP A 62 2.14 7.73 12.24
CA ASP A 62 0.85 7.15 12.63
C ASP A 62 0.65 5.64 12.49
N VAL A 63 1.73 4.87 12.62
CA VAL A 63 1.67 3.41 12.65
C VAL A 63 2.30 2.88 13.94
N ALA A 64 1.66 1.85 14.50
CA ALA A 64 2.15 1.14 15.66
C ALA A 64 2.43 -0.32 15.28
N LEU A 65 3.69 -0.74 15.44
CA LEU A 65 4.07 -2.14 15.25
C LEU A 65 3.80 -2.98 16.50
N PRO A 66 3.66 -4.31 16.34
CA PRO A 66 3.71 -5.27 17.42
C PRO A 66 4.96 -5.10 18.31
N PRO A 67 4.92 -5.57 19.58
CA PRO A 67 6.02 -5.42 20.53
C PRO A 67 7.36 -5.90 19.96
N ASN A 68 8.43 -5.17 20.26
CA ASN A 68 9.78 -5.49 19.79
C ASN A 68 10.19 -6.93 20.20
N GLY A 69 10.69 -7.70 19.23
CA GLY A 69 11.07 -9.10 19.42
C GLY A 69 9.92 -10.11 19.38
N SER A 70 8.69 -9.65 19.10
CA SER A 70 7.60 -10.55 18.68
C SER A 70 7.81 -11.04 17.26
N GLU A 71 7.13 -12.12 16.88
CA GLU A 71 7.14 -12.63 15.51
C GLU A 71 6.63 -11.57 14.51
N GLY A 72 5.53 -10.89 14.83
CA GLY A 72 4.99 -9.80 14.02
C GLY A 72 5.98 -8.63 13.83
N TRP A 73 6.86 -8.37 14.80
CA TRP A 73 7.88 -7.33 14.67
C TRP A 73 8.96 -7.68 13.62
N GLU A 74 9.44 -8.93 13.61
CA GLU A 74 10.42 -9.39 12.62
C GLU A 74 9.80 -9.51 11.21
N VAL A 75 8.54 -9.93 11.13
CA VAL A 75 7.80 -10.00 9.86
C VAL A 75 7.62 -8.59 9.28
N ALA A 76 7.20 -7.61 10.10
CA ALA A 76 7.08 -6.21 9.68
C ALA A 76 8.41 -5.62 9.20
N ARG A 77 9.51 -5.91 9.91
CA ARG A 77 10.87 -5.49 9.49
C ARG A 77 11.24 -6.09 8.14
N THR A 78 11.02 -7.39 7.96
CA THR A 78 11.34 -8.11 6.72
C THR A 78 10.51 -7.60 5.55
N PHE A 79 9.22 -7.33 5.77
CA PHE A 79 8.30 -6.76 4.78
C PHE A 79 8.72 -5.35 4.32
N ALA A 80 9.04 -4.46 5.25
CA ALA A 80 9.55 -3.13 4.88
C ALA A 80 10.92 -3.23 4.18
N GLU A 81 11.78 -4.18 4.61
CA GLU A 81 13.09 -4.41 3.99
C GLU A 81 12.97 -4.91 2.54
N SER A 82 12.07 -5.86 2.25
CA SER A 82 11.85 -6.35 0.89
C SER A 82 11.29 -5.29 -0.05
N LEU A 83 10.43 -4.41 0.47
CA LEU A 83 9.84 -3.31 -0.31
C LEU A 83 10.85 -2.21 -0.61
N LEU A 84 11.67 -1.82 0.37
CA LEU A 84 12.35 -0.52 0.32
C LEU A 84 13.87 -0.61 0.18
N LYS A 85 14.51 -1.72 0.57
CA LYS A 85 15.97 -1.79 0.62
C LYS A 85 16.58 -1.52 -0.77
N ASN A 86 17.52 -0.58 -0.82
CA ASN A 86 18.16 -0.08 -2.05
C ASN A 86 17.20 0.57 -3.05
N ARG A 87 15.96 0.88 -2.67
CA ARG A 87 15.03 1.66 -3.49
C ARG A 87 15.02 3.12 -3.07
N THR A 88 14.65 3.97 -4.02
CA THR A 88 14.45 5.40 -3.79
C THR A 88 13.05 5.62 -3.23
N VAL A 89 12.97 6.50 -2.23
CA VAL A 89 11.74 6.88 -1.57
C VAL A 89 11.63 8.40 -1.50
N SER A 90 10.39 8.87 -1.49
CA SER A 90 10.04 10.25 -1.16
C SER A 90 9.43 10.29 0.23
N LEU A 91 9.85 11.29 1.00
CA LEU A 91 9.44 11.52 2.38
C LEU A 91 8.60 12.80 2.41
N ASP A 92 7.43 12.69 3.00
CA ASP A 92 6.60 13.80 3.44
C ASP A 92 6.80 13.92 4.95
N ILE A 93 7.54 14.93 5.40
CA ILE A 93 8.06 15.06 6.78
C ILE A 93 7.13 15.99 7.55
N ASP A 94 6.80 15.60 8.78
CA ASP A 94 5.91 16.40 9.62
C ASP A 94 6.41 17.85 9.78
N ASP A 95 5.58 18.81 9.37
CA ASP A 95 5.79 20.25 9.51
C ASP A 95 5.23 20.83 10.83
N ARG A 96 4.48 20.04 11.60
CA ARG A 96 3.79 20.52 12.80
C ARG A 96 4.61 20.37 14.08
N THR A 97 5.39 19.30 14.22
CA THR A 97 6.31 19.14 15.36
C THR A 97 7.59 19.94 15.16
N GLU A 98 8.28 20.27 16.27
CA GLU A 98 9.50 21.09 16.23
C GLU A 98 10.63 20.36 15.48
N GLY A 99 10.77 20.68 14.19
CA GLY A 99 11.77 20.10 13.31
C GLY A 99 11.38 18.76 12.67
N GLY A 100 10.10 18.39 12.71
CA GLY A 100 9.56 17.17 12.09
C GLY A 100 10.12 15.89 12.70
N ARG A 101 10.34 15.89 14.02
CA ARG A 101 11.04 14.82 14.73
C ARG A 101 10.27 14.37 15.96
N ASP A 102 10.39 13.07 16.22
CA ASP A 102 9.90 12.49 17.45
C ASP A 102 10.82 12.80 18.65
N PRO A 103 10.41 12.47 19.90
CA PRO A 103 11.22 12.68 21.10
C PRO A 103 12.59 11.97 21.09
N GLN A 104 12.77 10.95 20.25
CA GLN A 104 14.02 10.21 20.06
C GLN A 104 14.92 10.85 18.99
N GLY A 105 14.46 11.91 18.32
CA GLY A 105 15.19 12.65 17.31
C GLY A 105 15.12 12.04 15.90
N ARG A 106 14.23 11.08 15.65
CA ARG A 106 13.99 10.48 14.33
C ARG A 106 13.03 11.37 13.54
N LEU A 107 13.21 11.48 12.22
CA LEU A 107 12.28 12.23 11.36
C LEU A 107 10.95 11.49 11.29
N LEU A 108 9.85 12.17 11.56
CA LEU A 108 8.50 11.62 11.43
C LEU A 108 8.00 11.89 10.01
N ALA A 109 7.68 10.85 9.24
CA ALA A 109 7.30 11.03 7.85
C ALA A 109 6.34 9.95 7.33
N VAL A 110 5.56 10.32 6.31
CA VAL A 110 4.91 9.36 5.41
C VAL A 110 5.89 9.01 4.29
N VAL A 111 6.03 7.71 4.01
CA VAL A 111 7.06 7.20 3.10
C VAL A 111 6.42 6.68 1.82
N TYR A 112 6.78 7.26 0.68
CA TYR A 112 6.28 6.87 -0.64
C TYR A 112 7.38 6.19 -1.45
N LEU A 113 7.04 5.08 -2.10
CA LEU A 113 7.94 4.42 -3.06
C LEU A 113 8.08 5.26 -4.33
N SER A 114 9.31 5.46 -4.79
CA SER A 114 9.59 6.09 -6.07
C SER A 114 9.99 5.06 -7.11
N ASP A 115 9.50 5.19 -8.34
CA ASP A 115 9.96 4.41 -9.47
C ASP A 115 11.34 4.90 -9.97
N PRO A 116 12.08 4.10 -10.76
CA PRO A 116 13.38 4.52 -11.31
C PRO A 116 13.33 5.69 -12.30
N ALA A 117 12.14 6.06 -12.79
CA ALA A 117 11.89 7.21 -13.65
C ALA A 117 11.51 8.48 -12.85
N GLY A 118 11.39 8.38 -11.51
CA GLY A 118 11.03 9.46 -10.59
C GLY A 118 9.53 9.64 -10.36
N GLY A 119 8.68 8.74 -10.82
CA GLY A 119 7.25 8.68 -10.47
C GLY A 119 7.05 8.20 -9.04
N LEU A 120 6.01 8.70 -8.37
CA LEU A 120 5.71 8.37 -6.97
C LEU A 120 4.46 7.50 -6.89
N ASN A 121 4.54 6.42 -6.10
CA ASN A 121 3.36 5.65 -5.72
C ASN A 121 2.62 6.39 -4.59
N LEU A 122 1.75 7.32 -4.99
CA LEU A 122 0.97 8.13 -4.04
C LEU A 122 -0.23 7.38 -3.46
N SER A 123 -0.67 6.30 -4.11
CA SER A 123 -1.83 5.51 -3.69
C SER A 123 -1.49 4.55 -2.55
N HIS A 124 -0.23 4.11 -2.43
CA HIS A 124 0.18 3.12 -1.42
C HIS A 124 1.48 3.53 -0.71
N PRO A 125 1.43 4.55 0.18
CA PRO A 125 2.56 4.81 1.08
C PRO A 125 2.83 3.60 1.98
N LEU A 126 4.07 3.47 2.46
CA LEU A 126 4.48 2.38 3.34
C LEU A 126 3.58 2.26 4.58
N ASN A 127 3.16 3.40 5.13
CA ASN A 127 2.29 3.46 6.30
C ASN A 127 1.00 2.64 6.08
N ARG A 128 0.41 2.81 4.88
CA ARG A 128 -0.76 2.06 4.42
C ARG A 128 -0.41 0.58 4.21
N LEU A 129 0.69 0.27 3.55
CA LEU A 129 1.11 -1.10 3.26
C LEU A 129 1.35 -1.95 4.51
N LEU A 130 1.93 -1.35 5.55
CA LEU A 130 2.13 -2.04 6.83
C LEU A 130 0.81 -2.40 7.50
N VAL A 131 -0.19 -1.52 7.39
CA VAL A 131 -1.52 -1.75 7.94
C VAL A 131 -2.29 -2.78 7.12
N GLU A 132 -2.24 -2.70 5.79
CA GLU A 132 -2.91 -3.64 4.87
C GLU A 132 -2.37 -5.06 5.00
N ALA A 133 -1.05 -5.22 5.18
CA ALA A 133 -0.43 -6.51 5.44
C ALA A 133 -0.76 -7.09 6.84
N GLY A 134 -1.50 -6.35 7.68
CA GLY A 134 -1.80 -6.73 9.07
C GLY A 134 -0.57 -6.71 9.98
N LEU A 135 0.47 -5.96 9.60
CA LEU A 135 1.76 -5.89 10.30
C LEU A 135 1.88 -4.67 11.21
N ALA A 136 0.96 -3.71 11.08
CA ALA A 136 0.85 -2.52 11.92
C ALA A 136 -0.62 -2.15 12.17
N GLU A 137 -0.86 -1.43 13.26
CA GLU A 137 -2.14 -0.76 13.51
C GLU A 137 -2.00 0.75 13.23
N VAL A 138 -3.09 1.37 12.75
CA VAL A 138 -3.16 2.83 12.65
C VAL A 138 -3.18 3.44 14.05
N CYS A 139 -2.26 4.35 14.31
CA CYS A 139 -2.21 5.15 15.53
C CYS A 139 -2.10 6.63 15.16
N ASP A 140 -3.25 7.28 14.96
CA ASP A 140 -3.35 8.71 14.66
C ASP A 140 -2.86 9.56 15.85
N LEU A 141 -1.73 10.24 15.68
CA LEU A 141 -1.14 11.13 16.67
C LEU A 141 -1.61 12.56 16.40
N GLU A 142 -2.54 13.08 17.21
CA GLU A 142 -3.03 14.47 17.11
C GLU A 142 -1.94 15.57 17.13
N ALA A 143 -0.72 15.20 17.53
CA ALA A 143 0.44 16.07 17.62
C ALA A 143 1.12 16.34 16.26
N ASP A 144 0.96 15.47 15.27
CA ASP A 144 1.53 15.66 13.92
C ASP A 144 0.49 16.22 12.93
N GLU A 145 0.92 16.42 11.68
CA GLU A 145 0.07 16.93 10.61
C GLU A 145 -0.64 15.87 9.78
N PHE A 146 -0.29 14.60 9.96
CA PHE A 146 -0.76 13.54 9.09
C PHE A 146 -2.18 13.12 9.49
N ASP A 147 -2.97 12.75 8.48
CA ASP A 147 -4.27 12.12 8.69
C ASP A 147 -4.22 10.77 7.98
N PRO A 148 -4.09 9.65 8.72
CA PRO A 148 -4.00 8.31 8.13
C PRO A 148 -5.15 7.99 7.18
N ARG A 149 -6.33 8.62 7.37
CA ARG A 149 -7.48 8.42 6.47
C ARG A 149 -7.21 8.89 5.04
N GLY A 150 -6.28 9.82 4.86
CA GLY A 150 -5.90 10.39 3.57
C GLY A 150 -5.06 9.46 2.69
N TRP A 151 -4.31 8.52 3.28
CA TRP A 151 -3.43 7.61 2.52
C TRP A 151 -4.17 6.65 1.59
N TRP A 152 -5.46 6.44 1.84
CA TRP A 152 -6.35 5.65 1.00
C TRP A 152 -7.27 6.53 0.11
N GLN A 153 -7.15 7.86 0.19
CA GLN A 153 -7.95 8.82 -0.58
C GLN A 153 -7.18 9.49 -1.72
N SER A 154 -5.85 9.34 -1.80
CA SER A 154 -4.97 9.98 -2.81
C SER A 154 -5.19 9.54 -4.27
N GLY A 155 -6.21 8.71 -4.53
CA GLY A 155 -6.81 8.50 -5.85
C GLY A 155 -7.89 9.53 -6.23
N GLU A 156 -8.13 10.59 -5.44
CA GLU A 156 -9.14 11.62 -5.70
C GLU A 156 -8.74 12.59 -6.84
N ALA A 157 -8.74 12.06 -8.06
CA ALA A 157 -9.18 12.79 -9.24
C ALA A 157 -10.29 12.06 -10.01
N ASP A 158 -11.00 11.10 -9.39
CA ASP A 158 -12.31 10.67 -9.86
C ASP A 158 -13.40 11.05 -8.85
N ALA A 159 -14.16 12.06 -9.27
CA ALA A 159 -15.10 12.80 -8.47
C ALA A 159 -16.35 11.99 -8.06
N ALA A 160 -16.83 12.30 -6.85
CA ALA A 160 -18.17 12.00 -6.33
C ALA A 160 -18.41 10.56 -5.85
N GLY A 161 -17.67 10.16 -4.82
CA GLY A 161 -18.08 9.12 -3.89
C GLY A 161 -16.86 8.55 -3.20
N GLY A 162 -16.65 8.86 -1.92
CA GLY A 162 -15.72 8.13 -1.06
C GLY A 162 -16.23 6.70 -0.89
N GLY A 163 -16.08 5.89 -1.93
CA GLY A 163 -16.85 4.70 -2.20
C GLY A 163 -15.99 3.45 -2.29
N VAL A 164 -16.68 2.32 -2.11
CA VAL A 164 -16.29 0.96 -2.51
C VAL A 164 -15.26 0.96 -3.65
N ARG A 165 -14.00 0.56 -3.37
CA ARG A 165 -12.93 0.38 -4.37
C ARG A 165 -12.59 -1.11 -4.46
N VAL A 166 -13.41 -1.86 -5.18
CA VAL A 166 -13.15 -3.30 -5.39
C VAL A 166 -12.43 -3.48 -6.72
N VAL A 167 -11.26 -4.10 -6.67
CA VAL A 167 -10.39 -4.36 -7.81
C VAL A 167 -10.13 -5.86 -7.95
N ILE A 168 -9.67 -6.28 -9.12
CA ILE A 168 -9.11 -7.61 -9.36
C ILE A 168 -7.70 -7.61 -8.76
N ASN A 169 -7.42 -8.49 -7.81
CA ASN A 169 -6.13 -8.52 -7.10
C ASN A 169 -5.17 -9.57 -7.66
N GLU A 170 -5.65 -10.80 -7.82
CA GLU A 170 -4.83 -11.93 -8.27
C GLU A 170 -5.60 -12.77 -9.30
N VAL A 171 -4.87 -13.38 -10.24
CA VAL A 171 -5.40 -14.25 -11.30
C VAL A 171 -4.50 -15.47 -11.45
N GLU A 172 -5.04 -16.63 -11.10
CA GLU A 172 -4.41 -17.95 -11.27
C GLU A 172 -5.13 -18.68 -12.42
N ALA A 173 -4.45 -18.76 -13.57
CA ALA A 173 -5.03 -19.27 -14.80
C ALA A 173 -4.49 -20.66 -15.18
N ASN A 174 -3.35 -21.07 -14.63
CA ASN A 174 -2.73 -22.36 -14.91
C ASN A 174 -2.24 -23.07 -13.64
N PRO A 175 -3.15 -23.33 -12.67
CA PRO A 175 -2.82 -23.94 -11.40
C PRO A 175 -2.34 -25.37 -11.57
N PRO A 176 -1.56 -25.93 -10.62
CA PRO A 176 -0.95 -27.24 -10.80
C PRO A 176 -1.99 -28.35 -10.96
N GLY A 177 -1.92 -29.06 -12.08
CA GLY A 177 -2.71 -30.26 -12.36
C GLY A 177 -3.77 -30.05 -13.44
N SER A 178 -5.02 -29.85 -13.02
CA SER A 178 -6.15 -29.71 -13.95
C SER A 178 -6.84 -28.39 -13.68
N ASP A 179 -6.89 -27.54 -14.70
CA ASP A 179 -7.47 -26.20 -14.61
C ASP A 179 -8.99 -26.26 -14.37
N GLU A 180 -9.65 -27.38 -14.74
CA GLU A 180 -11.08 -27.60 -14.46
C GLU A 180 -11.39 -27.48 -12.96
N GLY A 181 -12.00 -26.35 -12.58
CA GLY A 181 -12.30 -26.01 -11.18
C GLY A 181 -11.08 -25.62 -10.32
N GLY A 182 -9.89 -25.53 -10.94
CA GLY A 182 -8.65 -25.09 -10.32
C GLY A 182 -8.44 -23.59 -10.43
N GLU A 183 -8.85 -22.98 -11.55
CA GLU A 183 -8.67 -21.56 -11.87
C GLU A 183 -9.45 -20.63 -10.93
N TRP A 184 -8.87 -19.49 -10.60
CA TRP A 184 -9.53 -18.50 -9.75
C TRP A 184 -9.07 -17.07 -10.01
N VAL A 185 -9.94 -16.14 -9.65
CA VAL A 185 -9.64 -14.71 -9.60
C VAL A 185 -9.95 -14.21 -8.21
N GLU A 186 -9.05 -13.44 -7.63
CA GLU A 186 -9.26 -12.77 -6.36
C GLU A 186 -9.71 -11.33 -6.57
N LEU A 187 -10.67 -10.91 -5.76
CA LEU A 187 -11.04 -9.51 -5.62
C LEU A 187 -10.55 -8.98 -4.30
N TYR A 188 -10.09 -7.73 -4.31
CA TYR A 188 -9.68 -7.01 -3.11
C TYR A 188 -10.50 -5.73 -2.98
N ASN A 189 -11.04 -5.47 -1.78
CA ASN A 189 -11.65 -4.20 -1.45
C ASN A 189 -10.61 -3.27 -0.84
N ASP A 190 -10.11 -2.38 -1.68
CA ASP A 190 -9.10 -1.38 -1.36
C ASP A 190 -9.69 -0.15 -0.61
N GLY A 191 -11.00 -0.13 -0.39
CA GLY A 191 -11.69 0.88 0.42
C GLY A 191 -11.87 0.46 1.88
N PHE A 192 -12.32 1.39 2.72
CA PHE A 192 -12.56 1.14 4.15
C PHE A 192 -13.95 0.59 4.48
N GLU A 193 -14.92 0.86 3.60
CA GLU A 193 -16.32 0.49 3.81
C GLU A 193 -16.63 -0.86 3.16
N GLU A 194 -17.63 -1.55 3.70
CA GLU A 194 -18.10 -2.79 3.10
C GLU A 194 -18.72 -2.56 1.71
N ALA A 195 -18.40 -3.45 0.78
CA ALA A 195 -18.79 -3.41 -0.60
C ALA A 195 -19.84 -4.48 -0.91
N ALA A 196 -21.07 -4.06 -1.21
CA ALA A 196 -22.11 -4.96 -1.67
C ALA A 196 -21.88 -5.35 -3.15
N ILE A 197 -21.08 -6.40 -3.37
CA ILE A 197 -20.68 -6.90 -4.69
C ILE A 197 -21.54 -8.07 -5.20
N GLY A 198 -22.57 -8.46 -4.45
CA GLY A 198 -23.50 -9.51 -4.89
C GLY A 198 -24.16 -9.15 -6.22
N GLY A 199 -24.07 -10.07 -7.20
CA GLY A 199 -24.58 -9.86 -8.56
C GLY A 199 -23.61 -9.16 -9.52
N TRP A 200 -22.41 -8.79 -9.07
CA TRP A 200 -21.31 -8.39 -9.96
C TRP A 200 -20.80 -9.59 -10.78
N THR A 201 -20.05 -9.33 -11.84
CA THR A 201 -19.57 -10.39 -12.74
C THR A 201 -18.12 -10.19 -13.17
N LEU A 202 -17.41 -11.30 -13.34
CA LEU A 202 -16.12 -11.36 -14.04
C LEU A 202 -16.34 -11.88 -15.46
N THR A 203 -15.72 -11.23 -16.44
CA THR A 203 -15.71 -11.67 -17.83
C THR A 203 -14.27 -11.96 -18.25
N ALA A 204 -13.99 -13.19 -18.67
CA ALA A 204 -12.69 -13.62 -19.18
C ALA A 204 -12.55 -13.36 -20.69
N ALA A 205 -11.32 -13.36 -21.21
CA ALA A 205 -11.03 -13.21 -22.64
C ALA A 205 -11.66 -14.31 -23.50
N GLY A 206 -11.87 -15.49 -22.90
CA GLY A 206 -12.61 -16.61 -23.47
C GLY A 206 -14.09 -16.35 -23.76
N GLY A 207 -14.67 -15.30 -23.16
CA GLY A 207 -16.11 -15.01 -23.18
C GLY A 207 -16.89 -15.67 -22.04
N SER A 208 -16.22 -16.38 -21.14
CA SER A 208 -16.80 -16.89 -19.90
C SER A 208 -17.26 -15.73 -19.03
N VAL A 209 -18.45 -15.85 -18.43
CA VAL A 209 -18.99 -14.87 -17.49
C VAL A 209 -19.33 -15.58 -16.18
N VAL A 210 -18.67 -15.17 -15.10
CA VAL A 210 -18.83 -15.75 -13.75
C VAL A 210 -19.48 -14.71 -12.86
N GLY A 211 -20.58 -15.08 -12.21
CA GLY A 211 -21.34 -14.19 -11.34
C GLY A 211 -20.99 -14.37 -9.87
N ILE A 212 -20.92 -13.26 -9.13
CA ILE A 212 -20.78 -13.26 -7.68
C ILE A 212 -22.17 -13.47 -7.06
N SER A 213 -22.25 -14.37 -6.07
CA SER A 213 -23.52 -14.73 -5.43
C SER A 213 -24.29 -13.51 -4.91
N PRO A 214 -25.61 -13.42 -5.11
CA PRO A 214 -26.41 -12.33 -4.57
C PRO A 214 -26.27 -12.23 -3.05
N GLY A 215 -26.16 -11.00 -2.54
CA GLY A 215 -25.99 -10.73 -1.10
C GLY A 215 -24.55 -10.84 -0.59
N THR A 216 -23.57 -11.14 -1.44
CA THR A 216 -22.15 -11.05 -1.06
C THR A 216 -21.77 -9.62 -0.71
N VAL A 217 -21.11 -9.48 0.45
CA VAL A 217 -20.54 -8.24 0.95
C VAL A 217 -19.06 -8.49 1.21
N LEU A 218 -18.20 -7.64 0.65
CA LEU A 218 -16.75 -7.69 0.84
C LEU A 218 -16.34 -6.54 1.77
N VAL A 219 -15.87 -6.85 2.98
CA VAL A 219 -15.44 -5.84 3.95
C VAL A 219 -14.24 -5.04 3.42
N GLY A 220 -14.00 -3.84 3.95
CA GLY A 220 -12.79 -3.07 3.63
C GLY A 220 -11.51 -3.83 4.01
N GLY A 221 -10.50 -3.80 3.14
CA GLY A 221 -9.29 -4.62 3.27
C GLY A 221 -9.54 -6.13 3.08
N GLY A 222 -10.73 -6.53 2.66
CA GLY A 222 -11.11 -7.93 2.50
C GLY A 222 -10.79 -8.50 1.12
N PHE A 223 -10.52 -9.80 1.08
CA PHE A 223 -10.26 -10.57 -0.14
C PHE A 223 -11.41 -11.55 -0.43
N LEU A 224 -11.70 -11.78 -1.70
CA LEU A 224 -12.70 -12.76 -2.16
C LEU A 224 -12.20 -13.54 -3.36
N LEU A 225 -12.10 -14.86 -3.20
CA LEU A 225 -11.86 -15.78 -4.30
C LEU A 225 -13.15 -16.06 -5.07
N VAL A 226 -13.10 -15.80 -6.37
CA VAL A 226 -14.13 -16.16 -7.34
C VAL A 226 -13.64 -17.34 -8.16
N LYS A 227 -14.41 -18.43 -8.13
CA LYS A 227 -14.12 -19.68 -8.85
C LYS A 227 -15.29 -20.03 -9.75
N ALA A 228 -15.01 -20.79 -10.80
CA ALA A 228 -16.03 -21.36 -11.66
C ALA A 228 -15.83 -22.88 -11.82
N ASP A 229 -16.93 -23.58 -12.07
CA ASP A 229 -16.87 -24.96 -12.52
C ASP A 229 -16.42 -25.00 -13.99
N GLY A 230 -15.55 -25.93 -14.36
CA GLY A 230 -15.03 -26.03 -15.72
C GLY A 230 -13.78 -25.16 -15.93
N TYR A 231 -13.41 -25.04 -17.21
CA TYR A 231 -12.39 -24.11 -17.69
C TYR A 231 -13.06 -22.77 -17.98
N TRP A 232 -12.49 -21.68 -17.49
CA TRP A 232 -13.05 -20.35 -17.70
C TRP A 232 -12.02 -19.27 -17.99
N LEU A 233 -10.75 -19.45 -17.60
CA LEU A 233 -9.63 -18.59 -17.98
C LEU A 233 -8.82 -19.22 -19.12
N ARG A 234 -7.88 -18.46 -19.66
CA ARG A 234 -6.87 -18.88 -20.62
C ARG A 234 -5.48 -18.73 -20.01
N ASN A 235 -4.58 -19.60 -20.43
CA ASN A 235 -3.19 -19.58 -20.02
C ASN A 235 -2.38 -18.52 -20.79
N ASP A 236 -2.93 -17.95 -21.87
CA ASP A 236 -2.27 -16.97 -22.73
C ASP A 236 -3.25 -15.88 -23.20
N ASP A 237 -2.73 -14.64 -23.32
CA ASP A 237 -3.49 -13.44 -23.69
C ASP A 237 -4.80 -13.30 -22.87
N GLU A 238 -4.79 -13.68 -21.59
CA GLU A 238 -5.95 -13.60 -20.71
C GLU A 238 -6.20 -12.17 -20.28
N LEU A 239 -7.47 -11.80 -20.18
CA LEU A 239 -7.91 -10.49 -19.77
C LEU A 239 -9.22 -10.65 -19.01
N VAL A 240 -9.18 -10.33 -17.73
CA VAL A 240 -10.34 -10.39 -16.85
C VAL A 240 -10.90 -9.00 -16.66
N THR A 241 -12.21 -8.85 -16.88
CA THR A 241 -12.94 -7.60 -16.64
C THR A 241 -13.95 -7.80 -15.50
N LEU A 242 -13.86 -6.97 -14.47
CA LEU A 242 -14.83 -6.88 -13.39
C LEU A 242 -15.94 -5.89 -13.75
N ARG A 243 -17.20 -6.29 -13.57
CA ARG A 243 -18.37 -5.46 -13.83
C ARG A 243 -19.31 -5.44 -12.64
N ASP A 244 -19.90 -4.28 -12.37
CA ASP A 244 -20.89 -4.11 -11.33
C ASP A 244 -22.25 -4.77 -11.67
N GLY A 245 -23.20 -4.72 -10.74
CA GLY A 245 -24.56 -5.25 -10.95
C GLY A 245 -25.37 -4.53 -12.04
N ALA A 246 -24.92 -3.37 -12.52
CA ALA A 246 -25.48 -2.67 -13.68
C ALA A 246 -24.78 -3.04 -15.00
N GLY A 247 -23.70 -3.83 -14.95
CA GLY A 247 -22.88 -4.24 -16.09
C GLY A 247 -21.79 -3.23 -16.47
N MET A 248 -21.61 -2.16 -15.68
CA MET A 248 -20.57 -1.18 -15.88
C MET A 248 -19.22 -1.77 -15.48
N GLU A 249 -18.17 -1.43 -16.23
CA GLU A 249 -16.81 -1.87 -15.92
C GLU A 249 -16.30 -1.15 -14.68
N VAL A 250 -15.79 -1.92 -13.72
CA VAL A 250 -15.22 -1.44 -12.45
C VAL A 250 -13.70 -1.53 -12.51
N ASP A 251 -13.17 -2.67 -12.96
CA ASP A 251 -11.73 -2.90 -13.09
C ASP A 251 -11.44 -3.88 -14.23
N ARG A 252 -10.19 -3.88 -14.69
CA ARG A 252 -9.70 -4.76 -15.74
C ARG A 252 -8.20 -5.03 -15.58
N THR A 253 -7.80 -6.28 -15.79
CA THR A 253 -6.39 -6.66 -15.84
C THR A 253 -5.71 -6.21 -17.15
N PRO A 254 -4.38 -6.09 -17.20
CA PRO A 254 -3.65 -6.17 -18.46
C PRO A 254 -3.83 -7.56 -19.12
N ALA A 255 -3.24 -7.75 -20.30
CA ALA A 255 -3.11 -9.09 -20.87
C ALA A 255 -2.13 -9.91 -20.03
N LEU A 256 -2.55 -11.09 -19.59
CA LEU A 256 -1.82 -11.96 -18.67
C LEU A 256 -1.46 -13.26 -19.39
N ASP A 257 -0.20 -13.67 -19.23
CA ASP A 257 0.33 -14.93 -19.76
C ASP A 257 0.81 -15.81 -18.60
N ASP A 258 0.28 -17.01 -18.50
CA ASP A 258 0.53 -17.99 -17.45
C ASP A 258 0.77 -19.38 -18.08
N GLY A 259 1.95 -19.56 -18.65
CA GLY A 259 2.27 -20.75 -19.46
C GLY A 259 2.70 -21.98 -18.67
N GLU A 260 3.00 -21.83 -17.38
CA GLU A 260 3.57 -22.90 -16.54
C GLU A 260 2.48 -23.48 -15.62
N ASP A 261 2.41 -24.82 -15.54
CA ASP A 261 1.46 -25.56 -14.68
C ASP A 261 1.98 -25.55 -13.22
N ASP A 262 2.01 -24.38 -12.60
CA ASP A 262 2.55 -24.13 -11.27
C ASP A 262 1.61 -23.28 -10.40
N ASN A 263 2.07 -22.88 -9.22
CA ASN A 263 1.25 -22.15 -8.24
C ASN A 263 1.63 -20.66 -8.20
N ASN A 264 2.16 -20.13 -9.30
CA ASN A 264 2.37 -18.71 -9.49
C ASN A 264 1.14 -18.11 -10.17
N SER A 265 0.77 -16.93 -9.74
CA SER A 265 -0.33 -16.18 -10.29
C SER A 265 0.13 -14.78 -10.67
N TRP A 266 -0.66 -14.12 -11.51
CA TRP A 266 -0.50 -12.69 -11.70
C TRP A 266 -1.18 -11.95 -10.56
N SER A 267 -0.41 -11.16 -9.83
CA SER A 267 -0.86 -10.45 -8.64
C SER A 267 -0.60 -8.95 -8.77
N ARG A 268 -1.53 -8.11 -8.34
CA ARG A 268 -1.26 -6.68 -8.13
C ARG A 268 -0.22 -6.56 -7.02
N TYR A 269 0.75 -5.67 -7.22
CA TYR A 269 1.81 -5.46 -6.26
C TYR A 269 2.04 -3.96 -5.99
N PRO A 270 1.77 -3.47 -4.77
CA PRO A 270 1.11 -4.16 -3.65
C PRO A 270 -0.36 -4.51 -3.97
N ASP A 271 -1.05 -5.21 -3.07
CA ASP A 271 -2.50 -5.44 -3.16
C ASP A 271 -3.24 -4.13 -3.46
N GLY A 272 -4.18 -4.15 -4.40
CA GLY A 272 -4.89 -2.93 -4.80
C GLY A 272 -4.09 -1.92 -5.65
N GLY A 273 -2.80 -2.20 -5.87
CA GLY A 273 -1.85 -1.39 -6.63
C GLY A 273 -2.06 -1.40 -8.15
N GLU A 274 -1.30 -0.57 -8.85
CA GLU A 274 -1.40 -0.45 -10.31
C GLU A 274 -0.47 -1.41 -11.06
N GLU A 275 0.61 -1.85 -10.41
CA GLU A 275 1.60 -2.76 -10.97
C GLU A 275 1.17 -4.22 -10.81
N TRP A 276 1.63 -5.08 -11.73
CA TRP A 276 1.38 -6.51 -11.70
C TRP A 276 2.70 -7.29 -11.67
N ALA A 277 2.77 -8.33 -10.86
CA ALA A 277 3.91 -9.23 -10.75
C ALA A 277 3.44 -10.69 -10.90
N PHE A 278 4.27 -11.52 -11.53
CA PHE A 278 4.02 -12.95 -11.63
C PHE A 278 4.80 -13.66 -10.53
N VAL A 279 4.10 -14.10 -9.48
CA VAL A 279 4.69 -14.54 -8.20
C VAL A 279 3.87 -15.68 -7.61
N GLN A 280 4.41 -16.35 -6.58
CA GLN A 280 3.69 -17.40 -5.89
C GLN A 280 2.34 -16.89 -5.36
N ALA A 281 1.26 -17.58 -5.71
CA ALA A 281 -0.09 -17.15 -5.41
C ALA A 281 -0.43 -17.15 -3.91
N SER A 282 -1.27 -16.21 -3.50
CA SER A 282 -1.68 -15.97 -2.10
C SER A 282 -3.19 -15.96 -1.92
N PRO A 283 -3.87 -17.07 -2.20
CA PRO A 283 -5.32 -17.10 -2.23
C PRO A 283 -5.95 -16.72 -0.88
N ALA A 284 -6.88 -15.75 -0.93
CA ALA A 284 -7.61 -15.18 0.20
C ALA A 284 -6.73 -14.44 1.22
N GLY A 285 -5.59 -13.88 0.80
CA GLY A 285 -4.68 -13.15 1.66
C GLY A 285 -3.82 -12.16 0.88
N PRO A 286 -3.01 -11.35 1.59
CA PRO A 286 -2.17 -10.35 0.96
C PRO A 286 -1.04 -10.98 0.15
N VAL A 287 -0.65 -10.30 -0.92
CA VAL A 287 0.46 -10.74 -1.80
C VAL A 287 1.79 -10.72 -1.03
N PRO A 288 2.48 -11.87 -0.92
CA PRO A 288 3.78 -11.97 -0.28
C PRO A 288 4.81 -11.09 -0.99
N ALA A 289 5.81 -10.64 -0.24
CA ALA A 289 6.92 -9.92 -0.82
C ALA A 289 7.60 -10.74 -1.93
N VAL A 290 7.94 -10.09 -3.05
CA VAL A 290 8.74 -10.72 -4.11
C VAL A 290 10.17 -10.94 -3.58
N GLU A 291 10.45 -12.14 -3.11
CA GLU A 291 11.78 -12.54 -2.65
C GLU A 291 12.80 -12.43 -3.80
N PRO A 292 13.94 -11.72 -3.64
CA PRO A 292 15.09 -11.93 -4.49
C PRO A 292 15.58 -13.37 -4.27
N SER A 293 15.46 -14.20 -5.29
CA SER A 293 15.80 -15.62 -5.30
C SER A 293 17.07 -16.00 -4.52
N GLU A 294 16.89 -16.70 -3.39
CA GLU A 294 17.46 -18.00 -2.98
C GLU A 294 17.73 -18.08 -1.46
N VAL A 295 17.04 -19.00 -0.78
CA VAL A 295 17.58 -20.15 0.00
C VAL A 295 16.53 -20.58 1.02
N THR A 296 16.14 -21.84 0.91
CA THR A 296 15.18 -22.54 1.76
C THR A 296 15.69 -22.73 3.19
N THR A 297 14.83 -22.45 4.17
CA THR A 297 14.79 -23.21 5.43
C THR A 297 13.35 -23.36 5.93
N SER A 298 13.13 -24.53 6.52
CA SER A 298 11.89 -25.27 6.78
C SER A 298 11.03 -24.80 7.97
N ASP A 299 9.74 -25.12 7.85
CA ASP A 299 8.75 -25.50 8.87
C ASP A 299 8.52 -24.58 10.08
N GLN A 300 7.28 -24.09 10.29
CA GLN A 300 6.24 -24.72 11.15
C GLN A 300 4.87 -24.04 10.98
N LYS A 301 3.81 -24.82 11.22
CA LYS A 301 2.40 -24.41 11.26
C LYS A 301 2.15 -23.40 12.38
N GLU A 302 1.34 -22.38 12.12
CA GLU A 302 0.60 -21.66 13.15
C GLU A 302 -0.91 -21.63 12.90
N GLU A 303 -1.65 -21.77 14.00
CA GLU A 303 -3.09 -21.69 14.10
C GLU A 303 -3.51 -20.20 14.13
N GLU A 304 -4.42 -19.83 13.25
CA GLU A 304 -5.04 -18.51 13.18
C GLU A 304 -5.69 -18.11 14.52
N LYS A 305 -5.20 -17.04 15.12
CA LYS A 305 -5.93 -16.26 16.13
C LYS A 305 -6.23 -14.88 15.59
N ASN A 306 -7.50 -14.71 15.26
CA ASN A 306 -8.16 -13.45 14.99
C ASN A 306 -7.93 -12.46 16.16
N TRP A 307 -7.13 -11.41 15.94
CA TRP A 307 -6.75 -10.42 16.96
C TRP A 307 -7.31 -9.01 16.70
N LEU A 308 -8.29 -8.87 15.81
CA LEU A 308 -9.08 -7.64 15.72
C LEU A 308 -9.82 -7.41 17.04
N LEU A 309 -9.27 -6.52 17.88
CA LEU A 309 -9.92 -5.51 18.73
C LEU A 309 -8.96 -5.04 19.83
N GLY A 310 -8.34 -3.87 19.64
CA GLY A 310 -7.55 -3.18 20.66
C GLY A 310 -8.04 -1.74 20.89
N SER A 311 -9.03 -1.54 21.77
CA SER A 311 -9.36 -0.21 22.33
C SER A 311 -8.38 0.20 23.45
N GLY A 312 -7.10 -0.17 23.32
CA GLY A 312 -6.03 0.16 24.27
C GLY A 312 -5.24 1.34 23.74
N GLY A 313 -4.98 2.33 24.59
CA GLY A 313 -4.29 3.56 24.20
C GLY A 313 -2.99 3.28 23.46
N CYS A 314 -2.78 4.00 22.36
CA CYS A 314 -1.57 3.89 21.56
C CYS A 314 -0.33 4.26 22.37
N ASP A 315 0.66 3.36 22.41
CA ASP A 315 2.03 3.68 22.82
C ASP A 315 2.94 3.62 21.56
N PRO A 316 3.06 4.73 20.82
CA PRO A 316 3.85 4.79 19.60
C PRO A 316 5.37 4.74 19.86
N TYR A 317 5.78 4.72 21.15
CA TYR A 317 7.17 4.79 21.58
C TYR A 317 7.69 3.51 22.25
N GLY A 318 6.86 2.47 22.40
CA GLY A 318 7.27 1.16 22.89
C GLY A 318 7.85 1.16 24.31
N LEU A 319 7.32 1.98 25.21
CA LEU A 319 7.60 1.89 26.63
C LEU A 319 6.55 0.99 27.31
N TRP A 320 6.56 -0.29 26.94
CA TRP A 320 5.82 -1.30 27.68
C TRP A 320 6.35 -1.37 29.12
N GLU A 321 5.54 -0.93 30.08
CA GLU A 321 5.81 -1.09 31.51
C GLU A 321 6.02 -2.59 31.81
N ILE A 322 7.22 -2.94 32.29
CA ILE A 322 7.69 -4.31 32.58
C ILE A 322 6.92 -4.93 33.78
N SER A 323 5.79 -4.36 34.18
CA SER A 323 5.06 -4.72 35.40
C SER A 323 3.91 -5.71 35.19
N GLU A 324 3.45 -5.96 33.95
CA GLU A 324 2.36 -6.93 33.69
C GLU A 324 2.82 -8.33 33.28
N PHE A 325 4.12 -8.59 33.13
CA PHE A 325 4.66 -9.91 32.76
C PHE A 325 5.02 -10.83 33.95
N LEU A 326 4.62 -10.45 35.18
CA LEU A 326 4.70 -11.30 36.37
C LEU A 326 3.34 -11.35 37.09
N GLN A 327 2.39 -12.10 36.53
CA GLN A 327 1.35 -12.81 37.28
C GLN A 327 0.86 -14.03 36.50
#